data_AF-A0A2R6E0Z2-F1
#
_entry.id   AF-A0A2R6E0Z2-F1
#
_cell.length_a   1.000
_cell.length_b   1.000
_cell.length_c   1.000
_cell.angle_alpha   90.00
_cell.angle_beta   90.00
_cell.angle_gamma   90.00
#
_symmetry.space_group_name_H-M   'P 1'
#
loop_
_entity.id
_entity.type
_entity.pdbx_description
1 polymer ?
#
loop_
_entity_poly.entity_id
_entity_poly.type
_entity_poly.pdbx_seq_one_letter_code
_entity_poly.pdbx_strand_id
1 'polypeptide(L)'
;EYTSQRCPMCGHTERANRHKKRFKCKSCEHQDHSDRGASVNIAVKGIKEHQDWNVPALNSLPTVRKVRRRASGAVDAPTVTHPTARGYQADGRVGVSD
;
A
#
# COMPACT_ATOMS: atom_id res chain seq x y z
N GLU A 1 14.05 6.22 6.57
CA GLU A 1 14.44 4.80 6.73
C GLU A 1 13.94 3.96 5.57
N TYR A 2 14.71 2.96 5.15
CA TYR A 2 14.36 2.05 4.06
C TYR A 2 13.54 0.85 4.55
N THR A 3 12.37 1.12 5.14
CA THR A 3 11.50 0.07 5.72
C THR A 3 11.00 -0.93 4.68
N SER A 4 10.96 -0.56 3.40
CA SER A 4 10.59 -1.45 2.29
C SER A 4 11.74 -2.34 1.79
N GLN A 5 12.97 -2.18 2.30
CA GLN A 5 14.16 -2.99 1.94
C GLN A 5 14.61 -3.93 3.06
N ARG A 6 14.18 -3.68 4.30
CA ARG A 6 14.46 -4.52 5.47
C ARG A 6 13.56 -5.75 5.45
N CYS A 7 14.14 -6.93 5.68
CA CYS A 7 13.38 -8.15 5.85
C CYS A 7 12.68 -8.17 7.22
N PRO A 8 11.36 -8.39 7.28
CA PRO A 8 10.65 -8.50 8.57
C PRO A 8 11.00 -9.78 9.33
N MET A 9 11.52 -10.81 8.65
CA MET A 9 11.86 -12.11 9.27
C MET A 9 13.26 -12.14 9.87
N CYS A 10 14.28 -11.71 9.12
CA CYS A 10 15.69 -11.80 9.56
C CYS A 10 16.36 -10.45 9.80
N GLY A 11 15.70 -9.32 9.48
CA GLY A 11 16.27 -7.99 9.64
C GLY A 11 17.31 -7.57 8.58
N HIS A 12 17.71 -8.45 7.67
CA HIS A 12 18.64 -8.12 6.57
C HIS A 12 18.08 -6.99 5.70
N THR A 13 18.87 -5.96 5.45
CA THR A 13 18.46 -4.78 4.69
C THR A 13 19.35 -4.63 3.47
N GLU A 14 18.76 -4.74 2.28
CA GLU A 14 19.48 -4.66 1.02
C GLU A 14 18.56 -4.13 -0.06
N ARG A 15 19.07 -3.27 -0.95
CA ARG A 15 18.29 -2.70 -2.06
C ARG A 15 17.71 -3.77 -2.97
N ALA A 16 18.48 -4.84 -3.23
CA ALA A 16 18.06 -5.96 -4.06
C ALA A 16 16.91 -6.79 -3.46
N ASN A 17 16.59 -6.60 -2.17
CA ASN A 17 15.45 -7.27 -1.56
C ASN A 17 14.11 -6.78 -2.13
N ARG A 18 14.07 -5.55 -2.69
CA ARG A 18 12.86 -4.95 -3.25
C ARG A 18 12.98 -4.73 -4.76
N HIS A 19 12.01 -5.24 -5.50
CA HIS A 19 11.82 -4.94 -6.91
C HIS A 19 10.37 -4.51 -7.19
N LYS A 20 10.16 -3.19 -7.36
CA LYS A 20 8.83 -2.58 -7.50
C LYS A 20 7.92 -3.02 -6.32
N LYS A 21 6.85 -3.75 -6.62
CA LYS A 21 5.84 -4.25 -5.68
C LYS A 21 6.26 -5.56 -4.97
N ARG A 22 7.28 -6.23 -5.48
CA ARG A 22 7.73 -7.53 -4.97
C ARG A 22 8.90 -7.37 -4.01
N PHE A 23 8.90 -8.21 -2.99
CA PHE A 23 9.98 -8.36 -2.03
C PHE A 23 10.48 -9.81 -2.01
N LYS A 24 11.80 -10.00 -2.06
CA LYS A 24 12.47 -11.29 -1.79
C LYS A 24 13.76 -11.02 -1.03
N CYS A 25 13.84 -11.47 0.22
CA CYS A 25 15.06 -11.34 0.99
C CYS A 25 16.19 -12.19 0.38
N LYS A 26 17.38 -11.59 0.22
CA LYS A 26 18.58 -12.30 -0.25
C LYS A 26 19.27 -13.17 0.81
N SER A 27 18.96 -12.94 2.08
CA SER A 27 19.55 -13.68 3.21
C SER A 27 18.73 -14.90 3.62
N CYS A 28 17.41 -14.75 3.81
CA CYS A 28 16.54 -15.84 4.28
C CYS A 28 15.51 -16.29 3.25
N GLU A 29 15.58 -15.78 2.02
CA GLU A 29 14.70 -16.12 0.90
C GLU A 29 13.21 -15.82 1.07
N HIS A 30 12.82 -15.19 2.18
CA HIS A 30 11.44 -14.78 2.45
C HIS A 30 10.88 -13.89 1.32
N GLN A 31 9.69 -14.23 0.84
CA GLN A 31 9.00 -13.53 -0.25
C GLN A 31 7.69 -12.94 0.24
N ASP A 32 7.41 -11.69 -0.18
CA ASP A 32 6.18 -10.98 0.17
C ASP A 32 5.91 -9.80 -0.80
N HIS A 33 4.82 -9.07 -0.58
CA HIS A 33 4.58 -7.76 -1.15
C HIS A 33 5.39 -6.68 -0.40
N SER A 34 6.04 -5.78 -1.13
CA SER A 34 6.90 -4.73 -0.55
C SER A 34 6.16 -3.85 0.47
N ASP A 35 4.89 -3.53 0.19
CA ASP A 35 4.09 -2.66 1.06
C ASP A 35 3.72 -3.36 2.37
N ARG A 36 3.39 -4.66 2.33
CA ARG A 36 3.13 -5.46 3.54
C ARG A 36 4.37 -5.55 4.42
N GLY A 37 5.52 -5.85 3.83
CA GLY A 37 6.80 -5.87 4.55
C GLY A 37 7.14 -4.51 5.17
N ALA A 38 6.90 -3.41 4.44
CA ALA A 38 7.08 -2.07 4.96
C ALA A 38 6.16 -1.76 6.15
N SER A 39 4.87 -2.13 6.07
CA SER A 39 3.91 -1.96 7.18
C SER A 39 4.35 -2.70 8.44
N VAL A 40 4.81 -3.95 8.31
CA VAL A 40 5.31 -4.74 9.44
C VAL A 40 6.54 -4.08 10.06
N ASN A 41 7.50 -3.66 9.25
CA ASN A 41 8.71 -3.00 9.75
C ASN A 41 8.40 -1.68 10.48
N ILE A 42 7.44 -0.89 9.97
CA ILE A 42 6.99 0.33 10.64
C ILE A 42 6.30 0.01 11.97
N ALA A 43 5.43 -1.01 12.01
CA ALA A 43 4.75 -1.43 13.23
C ALA A 43 5.75 -1.89 14.31
N VAL A 44 6.73 -2.71 13.94
CA VAL A 44 7.80 -3.17 14.86
C VAL A 44 8.59 -1.98 15.39
N LYS A 45 8.91 -1.00 14.54
CA LYS A 45 9.59 0.22 14.97
C LYS A 45 8.75 1.02 15.96
N GLY A 46 7.46 1.25 15.66
CA GLY A 46 6.56 1.95 16.56
C GLY A 46 6.39 1.26 17.92
N ILE A 47 6.27 -0.08 17.93
CA ILE A 47 6.22 -0.86 19.17
C ILE A 47 7.51 -0.70 19.97
N LYS A 48 8.68 -0.74 19.32
CA LYS A 48 9.97 -0.56 19.98
C LYS A 48 10.16 0.85 20.54
N GLU A 49 9.70 1.87 19.82
CA GLU A 49 9.78 3.28 20.25
C GLU A 49 8.80 3.59 21.41
N HIS A 50 7.64 2.93 21.43
CA HIS A 50 6.58 3.18 22.39
C HIS A 50 6.32 2.02 23.34
N GLN A 51 7.34 1.19 23.60
CA GLN A 51 7.17 -0.02 24.42
C GLN A 51 6.74 0.30 25.86
N ASP A 52 7.24 1.40 26.41
CA ASP A 52 6.94 1.87 27.76
C ASP A 52 5.80 2.90 27.79
N TRP A 53 5.10 3.11 26.66
CA TRP A 53 4.03 4.08 26.62
C TRP A 53 2.82 3.58 27.40
N ASN A 54 2.70 4.07 28.63
CA ASN A 54 1.54 3.82 29.46
C ASN A 54 0.35 4.63 28.93
N VAL A 55 -0.59 3.95 28.25
CA VAL A 55 -1.86 4.55 27.86
C VAL A 55 -2.75 4.57 29.11
N PRO A 56 -3.11 5.75 29.65
CA PRO A 56 -3.95 5.82 30.83
C PRO A 56 -5.28 5.11 30.56
N ALA A 57 -5.78 4.40 31.57
CA ALA A 57 -7.08 3.75 31.48
C ALA A 57 -8.15 4.78 31.09
N LEU A 58 -8.97 4.43 30.10
CA LEU A 58 -10.16 5.20 29.72
C LEU A 58 -11.22 5.06 30.83
N ASN A 59 -10.97 5.71 31.96
CA ASN A 59 -11.91 5.77 33.08
C ASN A 59 -13.19 6.53 32.71
N SER A 60 -13.13 7.35 31.66
CA SER A 60 -14.27 7.94 30.97
C SER A 60 -14.13 7.73 29.47
N LEU A 61 -15.12 7.10 28.84
CA LEU A 61 -15.17 7.01 27.39
C LEU A 61 -15.30 8.41 26.78
N PRO A 62 -14.60 8.73 25.68
CA PRO A 62 -14.79 10.01 25.00
C PRO A 62 -16.22 10.12 24.50
N THR A 63 -16.84 11.29 24.69
CA THR A 63 -18.17 11.57 24.14
C THR A 63 -18.08 11.63 22.63
N VAL A 64 -18.43 10.53 21.95
CA VAL A 64 -18.47 10.48 20.49
C VAL A 64 -19.79 11.06 20.00
N ARG A 65 -19.73 12.11 19.18
CA ARG A 65 -20.91 12.60 18.46
C ARG A 65 -21.15 11.72 17.25
N LYS A 66 -22.23 10.93 17.25
CA LYS A 66 -22.70 10.24 16.04
C LYS A 66 -23.04 11.29 14.99
N VAL A 67 -22.24 11.34 13.93
CA VAL A 67 -22.55 12.11 12.73
C VAL A 67 -23.11 11.15 11.69
N ARG A 68 -24.17 11.55 10.98
CA ARG A 68 -24.55 10.85 9.75
C ARG A 68 -23.42 11.07 8.75
N ARG A 69 -22.84 9.99 8.21
CA ARG A 69 -22.08 10.09 6.96
C ARG A 69 -23.07 10.62 5.93
N ARG A 70 -22.97 11.90 5.58
CA ARG A 70 -23.48 12.35 4.29
C ARG A 70 -22.56 11.71 3.27
N ALA A 71 -22.84 10.46 2.93
CA ALA A 71 -22.47 9.99 1.60
C ALA A 71 -23.04 11.03 0.64
N SER A 72 -22.28 11.44 -0.36
CA SER A 72 -22.88 11.97 -1.59
C SER A 72 -24.13 11.12 -1.85
N GLY A 73 -25.30 11.76 -2.00
CA GLY A 73 -26.61 11.12 -1.93
C GLY A 73 -26.72 9.87 -2.82
N ALA A 74 -27.81 9.11 -2.66
CA ALA A 74 -28.11 7.95 -3.50
C ALA A 74 -27.76 8.25 -4.97
N VAL A 75 -26.73 7.56 -5.48
CA VAL A 75 -26.36 7.67 -6.88
C VAL A 75 -27.31 6.76 -7.64
N ASP A 76 -28.38 7.34 -8.18
CA ASP A 76 -29.34 6.59 -9.01
C ASP A 76 -28.83 6.39 -10.45
N ALA A 77 -27.59 6.80 -10.74
CA ALA A 77 -26.98 6.67 -12.06
C ALA A 77 -25.50 6.27 -11.96
N PRO A 78 -25.02 5.33 -12.81
CA PRO A 78 -23.58 5.11 -12.95
C PRO A 78 -22.94 6.41 -13.46
N THR A 79 -21.87 6.84 -12.81
CA THR A 79 -21.00 7.89 -13.37
C THR A 79 -20.53 7.42 -14.73
N VAL A 80 -21.06 8.03 -15.79
CA VAL A 80 -20.59 7.79 -17.16
C VAL A 80 -19.13 8.22 -17.21
N THR A 81 -18.22 7.25 -17.18
CA THR A 81 -16.87 7.44 -17.67
C THR A 81 -16.98 7.76 -19.15
N HIS A 82 -16.71 9.00 -19.54
CA HIS A 82 -16.54 9.32 -20.96
C HIS A 82 -15.52 8.33 -21.56
N PRO A 83 -15.82 7.70 -22.70
CA PRO A 83 -14.85 6.86 -23.36
C PRO A 83 -13.66 7.72 -23.78
N THR A 84 -12.46 7.24 -23.46
CA THR A 84 -11.20 7.67 -24.09
C THR A 84 -11.37 7.62 -25.60
N ALA A 85 -11.69 8.75 -26.22
CA ALA A 85 -11.58 8.92 -27.66
C ALA A 85 -10.08 8.90 -28.00
N ARG A 86 -9.62 7.74 -28.47
CA ARG A 86 -8.30 7.54 -29.05
C ARG A 86 -8.31 8.12 -30.46
N GLY A 87 -7.44 9.09 -30.73
CA GLY A 87 -7.32 9.70 -32.05
C GLY A 87 -6.04 10.51 -32.20
N TYR A 88 -4.92 9.83 -32.45
CA TYR A 88 -3.82 10.38 -33.26
C TYR A 88 -3.19 9.23 -34.06
N GLN A 89 -2.99 9.55 -35.33
CA GLN A 89 -2.74 8.69 -36.47
C GLN A 89 -1.40 7.97 -36.37
N ALA A 90 -1.35 6.73 -36.84
CA ALA A 90 -0.12 6.11 -37.31
C ALA A 90 -0.38 5.59 -38.73
N ASP A 91 0.03 6.40 -39.70
CA ASP A 91 0.24 5.97 -41.07
C ASP A 91 1.39 4.96 -41.13
N GLY A 92 1.24 3.92 -41.97
CA GLY A 92 2.41 3.19 -42.50
C GLY A 92 2.49 1.68 -42.22
N ARG A 93 1.72 0.91 -43.01
CA ARG A 93 2.14 -0.17 -43.93
C ARG A 93 3.13 -1.29 -43.50
N VAL A 94 2.82 -2.49 -44.03
CA VAL A 94 3.60 -3.75 -44.18
C VAL A 94 3.47 -4.69 -42.97
N GLY A 95 2.90 -5.90 -43.01
CA GLY A 95 2.86 -7.00 -44.00
C GLY A 95 3.48 -8.23 -43.31
N VAL A 96 2.71 -9.26 -42.93
CA VAL A 96 2.42 -10.57 -43.57
C VAL A 96 3.13 -11.77 -42.88
N SER A 97 2.35 -12.85 -42.68
CA SER A 97 2.68 -14.30 -42.55
C SER A 97 3.57 -14.81 -41.41
N ASP A 98 3.34 -15.96 -40.75
CA ASP A 98 2.31 -17.02 -40.82
C ASP A 98 1.89 -17.41 -39.38
#